data_AF-A0A3M2KSK2-F1
#
_entry.id   AF-A0A3M2KSK2-F1
#
_cell.length_a   1.000
_cell.length_b   1.000
_cell.length_c   1.000
_cell.angle_alpha   90.00
_cell.angle_beta   90.00
_cell.angle_gamma   90.00
#
_symmetry.space_group_name_H-M   'P 1'
#
loop_
_entity.id
_entity.type
_entity.pdbx_description
1 polymer ?
#
loop_
_entity_poly.entity_id
_entity_poly.type
_entity_poly.pdbx_seq_one_letter_code
_entity_poly.pdbx_strand_id
1 'polypeptide(L)'
;SYAEALRRAPDYIYAHNNKGNALKSLGDLLAGLSEYEAARRTYEQAIDSCEEALRRAPDYIYAHGNKGNALRRLGDLLAGLSEHQAARSAYEQAIDSFEEALRRAPDYINALYNAALTELKLAGLQLQQGEVSAAGTLLQQAHRRLVQAQRLAPNNQKIPTILEMVEQLLELLGGDAQ
;
A
#
# COMPACT_ATOMS: atom_id res chain seq x y z
N SER A 1 -2.13 -38.14 4.08
CA SER A 1 -3.56 -38.09 4.46
C SER A 1 -4.13 -36.66 4.32
N TYR A 2 -5.45 -36.45 4.41
CA TYR A 2 -6.05 -35.10 4.44
C TYR A 2 -5.47 -34.24 5.58
N ALA A 3 -5.16 -34.86 6.73
CA ALA A 3 -4.49 -34.22 7.86
C ALA A 3 -3.02 -33.82 7.55
N GLU A 4 -2.31 -34.57 6.73
CA GLU A 4 -0.96 -34.22 6.23
C GLU A 4 -0.98 -33.07 5.21
N ALA A 5 -2.01 -33.01 4.36
CA ALA A 5 -2.21 -31.91 3.42
C ALA A 5 -2.54 -30.60 4.16
N LEU A 6 -3.33 -30.67 5.24
CA LEU A 6 -3.56 -29.56 6.18
C LEU A 6 -2.30 -29.15 6.93
N ARG A 7 -1.38 -30.09 7.21
CA ARG A 7 -0.12 -29.82 7.90
C ARG A 7 0.95 -29.20 6.98
N ARG A 8 0.86 -29.39 5.65
CA ARG A 8 1.61 -28.66 4.61
C ARG A 8 0.94 -27.34 4.18
N ALA A 9 -0.30 -27.09 4.62
CA ALA A 9 -1.03 -25.85 4.30
C ALA A 9 -0.34 -24.56 4.78
N PRO A 10 0.39 -24.53 5.92
CA PRO A 10 1.18 -23.37 6.32
C PRO A 10 2.24 -23.04 5.27
N ASP A 11 3.00 -24.04 4.79
CA ASP A 11 4.03 -23.86 3.76
C ASP A 11 3.45 -23.27 2.47
N TYR A 12 2.20 -23.61 2.14
CA TYR A 12 1.51 -23.11 0.95
C TYR A 12 1.09 -21.64 1.09
N ILE A 13 0.63 -21.21 2.28
CA ILE A 13 0.33 -19.79 2.57
C ILE A 13 1.61 -18.96 2.47
N TYR A 14 2.70 -19.42 3.09
CA TYR A 14 3.99 -18.73 3.03
C TYR A 14 4.54 -18.69 1.59
N ALA A 15 4.42 -19.78 0.83
CA ALA A 15 4.87 -19.84 -0.56
C ALA A 15 4.16 -18.82 -1.45
N HIS A 16 2.82 -18.72 -1.35
CA HIS A 16 2.04 -17.75 -2.11
C HIS A 16 2.33 -16.31 -1.72
N ASN A 17 2.45 -16.02 -0.42
CA ASN A 17 2.85 -14.71 0.07
C ASN A 17 4.26 -14.31 -0.41
N ASN A 18 5.22 -15.24 -0.34
CA ASN A 18 6.59 -15.01 -0.78
C ASN A 18 6.67 -14.84 -2.29
N LYS A 19 5.89 -15.62 -3.05
CA LYS A 19 5.71 -15.46 -4.49
C LYS A 19 5.16 -14.07 -4.82
N GLY A 20 4.13 -13.62 -4.10
CA GLY A 20 3.58 -12.28 -4.25
C GLY A 20 4.62 -11.18 -4.06
N ASN A 21 5.42 -11.27 -2.99
CA ASN A 21 6.49 -10.30 -2.74
C ASN A 21 7.60 -10.33 -3.82
N ALA A 22 7.98 -11.53 -4.28
CA ALA A 22 8.97 -11.70 -5.35
C ALA A 22 8.47 -11.14 -6.68
N LEU A 23 7.21 -11.40 -7.04
CA LEU A 23 6.57 -10.85 -8.24
C LEU A 23 6.49 -9.33 -8.16
N LYS A 24 6.10 -8.75 -7.01
CA LYS A 24 6.11 -7.30 -6.84
C LYS A 24 7.51 -6.71 -7.11
N SER A 25 8.57 -7.33 -6.59
CA SER A 25 9.95 -6.88 -6.85
C SER A 25 10.37 -7.04 -8.32
N LEU A 26 9.88 -8.08 -9.01
CA LEU A 26 10.08 -8.23 -10.45
C LEU A 26 9.31 -7.16 -11.24
N GLY A 27 8.10 -6.81 -10.82
CA GLY A 27 7.31 -5.71 -11.38
C GLY A 27 8.03 -4.36 -11.21
N ASP A 28 8.63 -4.10 -10.03
CA ASP A 28 9.44 -2.90 -9.77
C ASP A 28 10.62 -2.83 -10.77
N LEU A 29 11.30 -3.95 -11.02
CA LEU A 29 12.40 -4.03 -11.99
C LEU A 29 11.93 -3.77 -13.42
N LEU A 30 10.85 -4.43 -13.85
CA LEU A 30 10.28 -4.27 -15.19
C LEU A 30 9.82 -2.83 -15.45
N ALA A 31 9.19 -2.19 -14.45
CA ALA A 31 8.81 -0.79 -14.54
C ALA A 31 10.05 0.11 -14.70
N GLY A 32 11.13 -0.16 -13.97
CA GLY A 32 12.41 0.55 -14.11
C GLY A 32 13.07 0.36 -15.49
N LEU A 33 12.81 -0.76 -16.15
CA LEU A 33 13.25 -1.04 -17.52
C LEU A 33 12.30 -0.48 -18.60
N SER A 34 11.25 0.25 -18.21
CA SER A 34 10.20 0.74 -19.11
C SER A 34 9.36 -0.36 -19.79
N GLU A 35 9.40 -1.59 -19.27
CA GLU A 35 8.59 -2.73 -19.73
C GLU A 35 7.20 -2.68 -19.08
N TYR A 36 6.45 -1.62 -19.33
CA TYR A 36 5.28 -1.24 -18.53
C TYR A 36 4.14 -2.27 -18.58
N GLU A 37 3.86 -2.87 -19.74
CA GLU A 37 2.83 -3.92 -19.84
C GLU A 37 3.22 -5.17 -19.04
N ALA A 38 4.50 -5.57 -19.11
CA ALA A 38 5.02 -6.69 -18.35
C ALA A 38 5.00 -6.38 -16.85
N ALA A 39 5.36 -5.16 -16.45
CA ALA A 39 5.29 -4.71 -15.07
C ALA A 39 3.86 -4.77 -14.52
N ARG A 40 2.89 -4.23 -15.28
CA ARG A 40 1.46 -4.27 -14.92
C ARG A 40 0.98 -5.70 -14.67
N ARG A 41 1.19 -6.61 -15.63
CA ARG A 41 0.82 -8.02 -15.50
C ARG A 41 1.51 -8.69 -14.30
N THR A 42 2.76 -8.32 -14.03
CA THR A 42 3.52 -8.89 -12.92
C THR A 42 2.99 -8.41 -11.57
N TYR A 43 2.57 -7.15 -11.45
CA TYR A 43 1.88 -6.67 -10.24
C TYR A 43 0.52 -7.34 -10.04
N GLU A 44 -0.27 -7.53 -11.10
CA GLU A 44 -1.54 -8.26 -11.05
C GLU A 44 -1.32 -9.71 -10.54
N GLN A 45 -0.30 -10.41 -11.05
CA GLN A 45 0.07 -11.75 -10.55
C GLN A 45 0.54 -11.74 -9.08
N ALA A 46 1.19 -10.66 -8.64
CA ALA A 46 1.59 -10.50 -7.24
C ALA A 46 0.36 -10.38 -6.33
N ILE A 47 -0.65 -9.63 -6.77
CA ILE A 47 -1.94 -9.47 -6.09
C ILE A 47 -2.65 -10.83 -6.02
N ASP A 48 -2.80 -11.54 -7.13
CA ASP A 48 -3.43 -12.86 -7.18
C ASP A 48 -2.76 -13.86 -6.22
N SER A 49 -1.43 -13.83 -6.14
CA SER A 49 -0.68 -14.71 -5.23
C SER A 49 -0.95 -14.35 -3.77
N CYS A 50 -1.05 -13.07 -3.42
CA CYS A 50 -1.44 -12.67 -2.06
C CYS A 50 -2.90 -13.06 -1.76
N GLU A 51 -3.80 -12.96 -2.73
CA GLU A 51 -5.18 -13.39 -2.57
C GLU A 51 -5.35 -14.90 -2.39
N GLU A 52 -4.54 -15.72 -3.07
CA GLU A 52 -4.49 -17.16 -2.79
C GLU A 52 -4.06 -17.45 -1.34
N ALA A 53 -3.06 -16.71 -0.83
CA ALA A 53 -2.66 -16.83 0.58
C ALA A 53 -3.83 -16.44 1.51
N LEU A 54 -4.54 -15.35 1.21
CA LEU A 54 -5.67 -14.86 2.01
C LEU A 54 -6.92 -15.75 1.90
N ARG A 55 -7.17 -16.40 0.76
CA ARG A 55 -8.25 -17.41 0.63
C ARG A 55 -8.08 -18.57 1.61
N ARG A 56 -6.84 -18.91 1.94
CA ARG A 56 -6.51 -20.01 2.87
C ARG A 56 -6.36 -19.53 4.30
N ALA A 57 -5.82 -18.34 4.50
CA ALA A 57 -5.67 -17.70 5.80
C ALA A 57 -6.10 -16.23 5.72
N PRO A 58 -7.41 -15.95 5.87
CA PRO A 58 -7.96 -14.59 5.77
C PRO A 58 -7.35 -13.60 6.75
N ASP A 59 -6.81 -14.11 7.87
CA ASP A 59 -6.20 -13.31 8.92
C ASP A 59 -4.67 -13.19 8.81
N TYR A 60 -4.09 -13.63 7.69
CA TYR A 60 -2.65 -13.58 7.52
C TYR A 60 -2.16 -12.16 7.21
N ILE A 61 -1.72 -11.47 8.27
CA ILE A 61 -1.29 -10.06 8.28
C ILE A 61 -0.29 -9.72 7.16
N TYR A 62 0.71 -10.59 6.94
CA TYR A 62 1.75 -10.31 5.93
C TYR A 62 1.22 -10.36 4.50
N ALA A 63 0.23 -11.20 4.19
CA ALA A 63 -0.36 -11.24 2.86
C ALA A 63 -1.21 -10.01 2.57
N HIS A 64 -1.93 -9.48 3.57
CA HIS A 64 -2.61 -8.18 3.47
C HIS A 64 -1.63 -7.04 3.19
N GLY A 65 -0.52 -6.98 3.95
CA GLY A 65 0.52 -5.97 3.74
C GLY A 65 1.23 -6.10 2.38
N ASN A 66 1.50 -7.32 1.92
CA ASN A 66 2.11 -7.55 0.61
C ASN A 66 1.15 -7.27 -0.56
N LYS A 67 -0.14 -7.59 -0.41
CA LYS A 67 -1.19 -7.20 -1.35
C LYS A 67 -1.26 -5.67 -1.47
N GLY A 68 -1.30 -4.96 -0.35
CA GLY A 68 -1.30 -3.49 -0.33
C GLY A 68 -0.07 -2.90 -1.01
N ASN A 69 1.12 -3.47 -0.78
CA ASN A 69 2.34 -3.04 -1.47
C ASN A 69 2.29 -3.25 -2.98
N ALA A 70 1.79 -4.41 -3.45
CA ALA A 70 1.66 -4.70 -4.87
C ALA A 70 0.64 -3.75 -5.55
N LEU A 71 -0.51 -3.52 -4.92
CA LEU A 71 -1.53 -2.58 -5.37
C LEU A 71 -1.01 -1.14 -5.43
N ARG A 72 -0.27 -0.69 -4.41
CA ARG A 72 0.35 0.65 -4.41
C ARG A 72 1.33 0.80 -5.58
N ARG A 73 2.12 -0.23 -5.88
CA ARG A 73 3.05 -0.21 -7.02
C ARG A 73 2.34 -0.22 -8.38
N LEU A 74 1.26 -0.98 -8.48
CA LEU A 74 0.38 -0.92 -9.65
C LEU A 74 -0.22 0.49 -9.82
N GLY A 75 -0.67 1.11 -8.73
CA GLY A 75 -1.15 2.50 -8.73
C GLY A 75 -0.08 3.51 -9.14
N ASP A 76 1.15 3.37 -8.63
CA ASP A 76 2.30 4.20 -9.03
C ASP A 76 2.55 4.11 -10.54
N LEU A 77 2.54 2.89 -11.09
CA LEU A 77 2.71 2.65 -12.53
C LEU A 77 1.59 3.27 -13.35
N LEU A 78 0.33 3.00 -12.99
CA LEU A 78 -0.84 3.51 -13.69
C LEU A 78 -0.91 5.05 -13.66
N ALA A 79 -0.55 5.67 -12.53
CA ALA A 79 -0.46 7.12 -12.43
C ALA A 79 0.61 7.69 -13.38
N GLY A 80 1.78 7.04 -13.48
CA GLY A 80 2.82 7.41 -14.44
C GLY A 80 2.41 7.27 -15.90
N LEU A 81 1.51 6.34 -16.21
CA LEU A 81 0.90 6.16 -17.53
C LEU A 81 -0.32 7.07 -17.77
N SER A 82 -0.63 7.98 -16.85
CA SER A 82 -1.82 8.84 -16.90
C SER A 82 -3.16 8.09 -16.89
N GLU A 83 -3.19 6.83 -16.45
CA GLU A 83 -4.41 6.05 -16.22
C GLU A 83 -5.00 6.39 -14.83
N HIS A 84 -5.33 7.68 -14.61
CA HIS A 84 -5.63 8.21 -13.27
C HIS A 84 -6.79 7.50 -12.54
N GLN A 85 -7.85 7.10 -13.25
CA GLN A 85 -8.98 6.40 -12.63
C GLN A 85 -8.57 5.00 -12.15
N ALA A 86 -7.76 4.30 -12.95
CA ALA A 86 -7.26 2.97 -12.57
C ALA A 86 -6.23 3.09 -11.42
N ALA A 87 -5.39 4.11 -11.45
CA ALA A 87 -4.45 4.41 -10.37
C ALA A 87 -5.17 4.70 -9.04
N ARG A 88 -6.23 5.51 -9.08
CA ARG A 88 -7.10 5.77 -7.93
C ARG A 88 -7.66 4.48 -7.35
N SER A 89 -8.28 3.65 -8.18
CA SER A 89 -8.85 2.38 -7.74
C SER A 89 -7.80 1.45 -7.13
N ALA A 90 -6.59 1.41 -7.69
CA ALA A 90 -5.49 0.62 -7.14
C ALA A 90 -5.02 1.15 -5.78
N TYR A 91 -4.93 2.47 -5.59
CA TYR A 91 -4.57 3.08 -4.31
C TYR A 91 -5.65 2.86 -3.24
N GLU A 92 -6.93 2.99 -3.58
CA GLU A 92 -8.04 2.72 -2.66
C GLU A 92 -7.98 1.26 -2.15
N GLN A 93 -7.85 0.29 -3.07
CA GLN A 93 -7.69 -1.12 -2.71
C GLN A 93 -6.41 -1.40 -1.90
N ALA A 94 -5.34 -0.65 -2.14
CA ALA A 94 -4.10 -0.77 -1.37
C ALA A 94 -4.32 -0.30 0.08
N ILE A 95 -5.01 0.83 0.27
CA ILE A 95 -5.39 1.34 1.60
C ILE A 95 -6.24 0.30 2.34
N ASP A 96 -7.28 -0.24 1.69
CA ASP A 96 -8.13 -1.29 2.28
C ASP A 96 -7.30 -2.49 2.74
N SER A 97 -6.37 -2.96 1.89
CA SER A 97 -5.49 -4.09 2.23
C SER A 97 -4.58 -3.77 3.43
N PHE A 98 -4.05 -2.55 3.53
CA PHE A 98 -3.28 -2.16 4.72
C PHE A 98 -4.16 -2.01 5.96
N GLU A 99 -5.39 -1.53 5.84
CA GLU A 99 -6.35 -1.46 6.94
C GLU A 99 -6.72 -2.84 7.47
N GLU A 100 -6.90 -3.82 6.60
CA GLU A 100 -7.08 -5.22 7.00
C GLU A 100 -5.86 -5.74 7.80
N ALA A 101 -4.64 -5.41 7.38
CA ALA A 101 -3.43 -5.77 8.14
C ALA A 101 -3.41 -5.07 9.51
N LEU A 102 -3.73 -3.78 9.56
CA LEU A 102 -3.71 -2.96 10.78
C LEU A 102 -4.83 -3.29 11.76
N ARG A 103 -5.99 -3.75 11.28
CA ARG A 103 -7.07 -4.23 12.14
C ARG A 103 -6.64 -5.44 12.96
N ARG A 104 -5.75 -6.27 12.40
CA ARG A 104 -5.23 -7.50 13.02
C ARG A 104 -3.95 -7.26 13.82
N ALA A 105 -3.09 -6.36 13.33
CA ALA A 105 -1.87 -5.92 14.00
C ALA A 105 -1.74 -4.39 13.93
N PRO A 106 -2.33 -3.66 14.89
CA PRO A 106 -2.32 -2.19 14.90
C PRO A 106 -0.93 -1.56 15.02
N ASP A 107 0.05 -2.33 15.51
CA ASP A 107 1.44 -1.93 15.66
C ASP A 107 2.32 -2.35 14.47
N TYR A 108 1.73 -2.85 13.37
CA TYR A 108 2.49 -3.25 12.19
C TYR A 108 3.05 -2.01 11.44
N ILE A 109 4.23 -1.57 11.87
CA ILE A 109 4.92 -0.36 11.38
C ILE A 109 4.98 -0.28 9.86
N ASN A 110 5.27 -1.40 9.18
CA ASN A 110 5.36 -1.40 7.71
C ASN A 110 4.00 -1.11 7.05
N ALA A 111 2.89 -1.60 7.60
CA ALA A 111 1.57 -1.29 7.06
C ALA A 111 1.16 0.15 7.36
N LEU A 112 1.45 0.68 8.57
CA LEU A 112 1.23 2.10 8.88
C LEU A 112 1.96 3.02 7.89
N TYR A 113 3.25 2.75 7.70
CA TYR A 113 4.11 3.55 6.83
C TYR A 113 3.67 3.47 5.37
N ASN A 114 3.42 2.26 4.84
CA ASN A 114 3.02 2.12 3.43
C ASN A 114 1.59 2.61 3.17
N ALA A 115 0.67 2.46 4.12
CA ALA A 115 -0.67 3.05 4.02
C ALA A 115 -0.59 4.57 3.92
N ALA A 116 0.18 5.21 4.82
CA ALA A 116 0.39 6.65 4.76
C ALA A 116 0.96 7.08 3.40
N LEU A 117 1.99 6.40 2.88
CA LEU A 117 2.51 6.70 1.55
C LEU A 117 1.47 6.56 0.44
N THR A 118 0.61 5.54 0.49
CA THR A 118 -0.50 5.38 -0.47
C THR A 118 -1.49 6.53 -0.38
N GLU A 119 -1.84 6.95 0.83
CA GLU A 119 -2.74 8.08 1.07
C GLU A 119 -2.19 9.37 0.50
N LEU A 120 -0.87 9.61 0.62
CA LEU A 120 -0.21 10.75 -0.01
C LEU A 120 -0.28 10.70 -1.54
N LYS A 121 -0.12 9.51 -2.14
CA LYS A 121 -0.25 9.33 -3.59
C LYS A 121 -1.67 9.62 -4.08
N LEU A 122 -2.66 9.09 -3.37
CA LEU A 122 -4.07 9.31 -3.70
C LEU A 122 -4.48 10.77 -3.46
N ALA A 123 -4.03 11.40 -2.37
CA ALA A 123 -4.24 12.82 -2.12
C ALA A 123 -3.66 13.68 -3.25
N GLY A 124 -2.45 13.37 -3.73
CA GLY A 124 -1.85 14.06 -4.87
C GLY A 124 -2.70 13.95 -6.15
N LEU A 125 -3.22 12.76 -6.46
CA LEU A 125 -4.15 12.59 -7.59
C LEU A 125 -5.45 13.39 -7.41
N GLN A 126 -6.01 13.40 -6.21
CA GLN A 126 -7.23 14.14 -5.90
C GLN A 126 -7.02 15.67 -6.01
N LEU A 127 -5.88 16.18 -5.55
CA LEU A 127 -5.54 17.60 -5.72
C LEU A 127 -5.43 17.99 -7.20
N GLN A 128 -4.82 17.14 -8.04
CA GLN A 128 -4.78 17.37 -9.49
C GLN A 128 -6.18 17.41 -10.14
N GLN A 129 -7.14 16.73 -9.53
CA GLN A 129 -8.55 16.68 -9.97
C GLN A 129 -9.43 17.76 -9.32
N GLY A 130 -8.86 18.62 -8.45
CA GLY A 130 -9.60 19.65 -7.72
C GLY A 130 -10.41 19.12 -6.52
N GLU A 131 -10.22 17.87 -6.12
CA GLU A 131 -10.90 17.22 -4.99
C GLU A 131 -10.22 17.58 -3.65
N VAL A 132 -10.12 18.87 -3.35
CA VAL A 132 -9.35 19.43 -2.22
C VAL A 132 -9.77 18.83 -0.86
N SER A 133 -11.08 18.71 -0.60
CA SER A 133 -11.60 18.17 0.67
C SER A 133 -11.28 16.69 0.87
N ALA A 134 -11.38 15.89 -0.21
CA ALA A 134 -11.03 14.47 -0.17
C ALA A 134 -9.52 14.29 0.08
N ALA A 135 -8.69 15.10 -0.59
CA ALA A 135 -7.24 15.08 -0.40
C ALA A 135 -6.85 15.47 1.03
N GLY A 136 -7.49 16.49 1.61
CA GLY A 136 -7.28 16.88 3.01
C GLY A 136 -7.58 15.75 3.99
N THR A 137 -8.63 14.98 3.74
CA THR A 137 -8.99 13.80 4.57
C THR A 137 -7.89 12.74 4.52
N LEU A 138 -7.35 12.44 3.34
CA LEU A 138 -6.25 11.48 3.18
C LEU A 138 -4.96 11.97 3.84
N LEU A 139 -4.64 13.25 3.74
CA LEU A 139 -3.46 13.83 4.41
C LEU A 139 -3.57 13.74 5.94
N GLN A 140 -4.75 13.98 6.51
CA GLN A 140 -5.00 13.80 7.95
C GLN A 140 -4.89 12.33 8.38
N GLN A 141 -5.33 11.41 7.52
CA GLN A 141 -5.16 9.97 7.75
C GLN A 141 -3.68 9.56 7.71
N ALA A 142 -2.93 10.04 6.71
CA ALA A 142 -1.51 9.78 6.55
C ALA A 142 -0.71 10.33 7.75
N HIS A 143 -1.01 11.55 8.19
CA HIS A 143 -0.40 12.17 9.38
C HIS A 143 -0.56 11.29 10.61
N ARG A 144 -1.80 10.86 10.92
CA ARG A 144 -2.07 9.99 12.08
C ARG A 144 -1.27 8.69 12.03
N ARG A 145 -1.22 8.05 10.85
CA ARG A 145 -0.46 6.80 10.66
C ARG A 145 1.05 7.01 10.81
N LEU A 146 1.59 8.11 10.28
CA LEU A 146 3.01 8.45 10.41
C LEU A 146 3.40 8.77 11.86
N VAL A 147 2.57 9.53 12.58
CA VAL A 147 2.77 9.77 14.02
C VAL A 147 2.79 8.47 14.80
N GLN A 148 1.86 7.55 14.52
CA GLN A 148 1.85 6.24 15.16
C GLN A 148 3.09 5.41 14.80
N ALA A 149 3.49 5.39 13.52
CA ALA A 149 4.68 4.68 13.08
C ALA A 149 5.97 5.26 13.71
N GLN A 150 6.07 6.58 13.87
CA GLN A 150 7.19 7.24 14.53
C GLN A 150 7.31 6.83 16.00
N ARG A 151 6.18 6.73 16.72
CA ARG A 151 6.18 6.28 18.13
C ARG A 151 6.69 4.85 18.27
N LEU A 152 6.31 3.97 17.33
CA LEU A 152 6.70 2.56 17.34
C LEU A 152 8.14 2.34 16.82
N ALA A 153 8.63 3.24 15.95
CA ALA A 153 9.96 3.16 15.35
C ALA A 153 10.68 4.52 15.43
N PRO A 154 11.07 4.99 16.63
CA PRO A 154 11.61 6.34 16.83
C PRO A 154 12.94 6.58 16.09
N ASN A 155 13.67 5.51 15.79
CA ASN A 155 14.95 5.58 15.09
C ASN A 155 14.80 5.59 13.56
N ASN A 156 13.59 5.52 13.01
CA ASN A 156 13.37 5.58 11.57
C ASN A 156 13.53 7.02 11.07
N GLN A 157 14.66 7.29 10.42
CA GLN A 157 15.02 8.63 9.94
C GLN A 157 14.14 9.16 8.81
N LYS A 158 13.37 8.30 8.12
CA LYS A 158 12.52 8.73 6.98
C LYS A 158 11.19 9.31 7.41
N ILE A 159 10.64 8.84 8.54
CA ILE A 159 9.29 9.22 8.98
C ILE A 159 9.19 10.71 9.32
N PRO A 160 10.15 11.34 10.04
CA PRO A 160 10.06 12.76 10.37
C PRO A 160 10.00 13.66 9.12
N THR A 161 10.81 13.38 8.11
CA THR A 161 10.81 14.15 6.85
C THR A 161 9.47 14.07 6.12
N ILE A 162 8.85 12.90 6.09
CA ILE A 162 7.54 12.75 5.46
C ILE A 162 6.47 13.44 6.30
N LEU A 163 6.55 13.34 7.63
CA LEU A 163 5.60 13.96 8.53
C LEU A 163 5.57 15.48 8.37
N GLU A 164 6.74 16.12 8.32
CA GLU A 164 6.89 17.56 8.08
C GLU A 164 6.26 17.98 6.74
N MET A 165 6.48 17.20 5.67
CA MET A 165 5.83 17.45 4.38
C MET A 165 4.30 17.38 4.47
N VAL A 166 3.75 16.41 5.22
CA VAL A 166 2.30 16.28 5.40
C VAL A 166 1.73 17.45 6.20
N GLU A 167 2.43 17.90 7.23
CA GLU A 167 2.03 19.05 8.05
C GLU A 167 1.98 20.33 7.21
N GLN A 168 3.00 20.59 6.39
CA GLN A 168 3.01 21.72 5.46
C GLN A 168 1.84 21.66 4.46
N LEU A 169 1.54 20.49 3.91
CA LEU A 169 0.40 20.32 2.99
C LEU A 169 -0.94 20.57 3.69
N LEU A 170 -1.09 20.12 4.94
CA LEU A 170 -2.31 20.36 5.72
C LEU A 170 -2.48 21.84 6.06
N GLU A 171 -1.40 22.53 6.40
CA GLU A 171 -1.41 23.99 6.65
C GLU A 171 -1.82 24.76 5.39
N LEU A 172 -1.26 24.42 4.22
CA LEU A 172 -1.64 25.04 2.95
C LEU A 172 -3.13 24.87 2.65
N LEU A 173 -3.69 23.68 2.88
CA LEU A 173 -5.11 23.41 2.65
C LEU A 173 -6.03 24.06 3.68
N GLY A 174 -5.54 24.30 4.90
CA GLY A 174 -6.29 24.97 5.97
C GLY A 174 -6.20 26.50 5.94
N GLY A 175 -5.17 27.05 5.29
CA GLY A 175 -4.90 28.49 5.19
C GLY A 175 -5.85 29.27 4.28
N ASP A 176 -6.56 28.60 3.36
CA ASP A 176 -7.52 29.22 2.43
C ASP A 176 -8.89 29.53 3.07
N ALA A 177 -9.01 29.43 4.40
CA ALA A 177 -10.24 29.67 5.16
C ALA A 177 -10.23 30.93 6.05
N GLN A 178 -9.31 31.89 5.81
CA GLN A 178 -9.25 33.19 6.50
C GLN A 178 -9.31 34.34 5.52
#